data_AF-A0A6B1KV95-F1
#
_entry.id   AF-A0A6B1KV95-F1
#
_cell.length_a   1.000
_cell.length_b   1.000
_cell.length_c   1.000
_cell.angle_alpha   90.00
_cell.angle_beta   90.00
_cell.angle_gamma   90.00
#
_symmetry.space_group_name_H-M   'P 1'
#
loop_
_entity.id
_entity.type
_entity.pdbx_description
1 polymer ?
#
loop_
_entity_poly.entity_id
_entity_poly.type
_entity_poly.pdbx_seq_one_letter_code
_entity_poly.pdbx_strand_id
1 'polypeptide(L)'
;MPELDLEAVRAELRAHSPAALLELPEGQWLDAKGAPYELRNPHGVEELAKDVAAFANGGGGVIVVGITTRLEHGREILDKVNSVGRGSVDLDQWRKLIRQHITPAPRGTSVEWSDDRQGACVVYIDVPAQDPGCLFVVAAPVGKKGAPRTDTVAVPVREADGTHWLPSVARRRVISSATTSARLETAIRARWDRP
;
A
#
# COMPACT_ATOMS: atom_id res chain seq x y z
N MET A 1 -16.95 -24.09 -1.25
CA MET A 1 -16.98 -22.69 -0.82
C MET A 1 -16.60 -21.86 -2.03
N PRO A 2 -17.43 -20.92 -2.51
CA PRO A 2 -16.97 -19.97 -3.51
C PRO A 2 -15.78 -19.20 -2.91
N GLU A 3 -14.69 -19.15 -3.64
CA GLU A 3 -13.52 -18.34 -3.30
C GLU A 3 -13.98 -16.87 -3.35
N LEU A 4 -13.91 -16.14 -2.22
CA LEU A 4 -14.27 -14.72 -2.21
C LEU A 4 -13.22 -13.97 -3.04
N ASP A 5 -13.67 -13.28 -4.08
CA ASP A 5 -12.82 -12.39 -4.86
C ASP A 5 -12.68 -11.00 -4.20
N LEU A 6 -11.85 -10.15 -4.78
CA LEU A 6 -11.59 -8.80 -4.27
C LEU A 6 -12.87 -7.97 -4.09
N GLU A 7 -13.84 -8.07 -5.01
CA GLU A 7 -15.08 -7.30 -4.91
C GLU A 7 -15.99 -7.84 -3.81
N ALA A 8 -16.04 -9.15 -3.63
CA ALA A 8 -16.75 -9.77 -2.51
C ALA A 8 -16.14 -9.34 -1.17
N VAL A 9 -14.81 -9.35 -1.03
CA VAL A 9 -14.13 -8.88 0.19
C VAL A 9 -14.44 -7.40 0.48
N ARG A 10 -14.40 -6.54 -0.55
CA ARG A 10 -14.81 -5.13 -0.41
C ARG A 10 -16.27 -5.01 0.02
N ALA A 11 -17.15 -5.83 -0.52
CA ALA A 11 -18.58 -5.83 -0.16
C ALA A 11 -18.78 -6.21 1.31
N GLU A 12 -18.13 -7.27 1.79
CA GLU A 12 -18.22 -7.70 3.20
C GLU A 12 -17.69 -6.63 4.16
N LEU A 13 -16.57 -5.99 3.84
CA LEU A 13 -16.01 -4.92 4.65
C LEU A 13 -16.96 -3.71 4.72
N ARG A 14 -17.53 -3.30 3.59
CA ARG A 14 -18.54 -2.22 3.52
C ARG A 14 -19.85 -2.59 4.21
N ALA A 15 -20.22 -3.88 4.21
CA ALA A 15 -21.36 -4.43 4.93
C ALA A 15 -21.08 -4.67 6.42
N HIS A 16 -19.92 -4.22 6.92
CA HIS A 16 -19.52 -4.34 8.32
C HIS A 16 -19.42 -5.80 8.83
N SER A 17 -18.99 -6.72 7.96
CA SER A 17 -18.87 -8.15 8.26
C SER A 17 -17.42 -8.64 8.17
N PRO A 18 -16.49 -8.11 9.00
CA PRO A 18 -15.06 -8.43 8.87
C PRO A 18 -14.71 -9.90 9.16
N ALA A 19 -15.55 -10.61 9.93
CA ALA A 19 -15.37 -12.03 10.18
C ALA A 19 -15.62 -12.91 8.93
N ALA A 20 -16.28 -12.39 7.89
CA ALA A 20 -16.48 -13.10 6.63
C ALA A 20 -15.18 -13.31 5.84
N LEU A 21 -14.11 -12.58 6.19
CA LEU A 21 -12.79 -12.69 5.57
C LEU A 21 -11.93 -13.81 6.18
N LEU A 22 -12.35 -14.42 7.28
CA LEU A 22 -11.60 -15.51 7.90
C LEU A 22 -11.52 -16.71 6.93
N GLU A 23 -10.45 -17.48 7.06
CA GLU A 23 -10.09 -18.61 6.18
C GLU A 23 -9.71 -18.21 4.74
N LEU A 24 -9.71 -16.91 4.41
CA LEU A 24 -9.15 -16.45 3.14
C LEU A 24 -7.61 -16.47 3.19
N PRO A 25 -6.95 -16.93 2.12
CA PRO A 25 -5.51 -16.76 1.99
C PRO A 25 -5.15 -15.30 1.73
N GLU A 26 -4.04 -14.85 2.28
CA GLU A 26 -3.36 -13.66 1.78
C GLU A 26 -2.87 -13.89 0.35
N GLY A 27 -2.66 -12.79 -0.37
CA GLY A 27 -2.08 -12.86 -1.70
C GLY A 27 -1.98 -11.50 -2.39
N GLN A 28 -2.08 -11.54 -3.71
CA GLN A 28 -1.78 -10.40 -4.57
C GLN A 28 -2.65 -9.17 -4.23
N TRP A 29 -3.91 -9.40 -3.88
CA TRP A 29 -4.91 -8.35 -3.68
C TRP A 29 -5.44 -8.25 -2.24
N LEU A 30 -5.00 -9.12 -1.31
CA LEU A 30 -5.40 -9.12 0.10
C LEU A 30 -4.19 -9.28 1.01
N ASP A 31 -4.10 -8.43 2.04
CA ASP A 31 -3.08 -8.46 3.10
C ASP A 31 -3.76 -8.23 4.45
N ALA A 32 -3.37 -8.98 5.48
CA ALA A 32 -3.86 -8.83 6.84
C ALA A 32 -2.72 -8.39 7.79
N LYS A 33 -3.00 -7.37 8.59
CA LYS A 33 -2.13 -6.95 9.69
C LYS A 33 -2.82 -7.24 11.01
N GLY A 34 -2.19 -8.01 11.87
CA GLY A 34 -2.73 -8.33 13.19
C GLY A 34 -2.89 -7.11 14.11
N ALA A 35 -2.15 -6.03 13.89
CA ALA A 35 -2.18 -4.82 14.70
C ALA A 35 -2.05 -3.55 13.84
N PRO A 36 -2.54 -2.39 14.32
CA PRO A 36 -2.35 -1.11 13.65
C PRO A 36 -0.87 -0.72 13.46
N TYR A 37 -0.58 0.00 12.37
CA TYR A 37 0.75 0.58 12.16
C TYR A 37 1.12 1.55 13.29
N GLU A 38 2.37 1.45 13.78
CA GLU A 38 2.90 2.35 14.81
C GLU A 38 3.30 3.71 14.21
N LEU A 39 2.32 4.58 13.96
CA LEU A 39 2.58 5.86 13.26
C LEU A 39 3.33 6.92 14.07
N ARG A 40 3.59 6.66 15.35
CA ARG A 40 4.48 7.50 16.17
C ARG A 40 5.96 7.24 15.86
N ASN A 41 6.24 6.13 15.19
CA ASN A 41 7.56 5.71 14.77
C ASN A 41 7.71 5.91 13.26
N PRO A 42 8.78 6.57 12.76
CA PRO A 42 9.02 6.72 11.33
C PRO A 42 8.96 5.39 10.56
N HIS A 43 9.39 4.28 11.17
CA HIS A 43 9.32 2.96 10.56
C HIS A 43 7.88 2.53 10.26
N GLY A 44 6.93 2.75 11.17
CA GLY A 44 5.52 2.40 10.94
C GLY A 44 4.88 3.22 9.83
N VAL A 45 5.33 4.47 9.65
CA VAL A 45 4.92 5.32 8.51
C VAL A 45 5.50 4.79 7.20
N GLU A 46 6.76 4.37 7.20
CA GLU A 46 7.41 3.74 6.05
C GLU A 46 6.70 2.44 5.65
N GLU A 47 6.32 1.59 6.62
CA GLU A 47 5.57 0.36 6.37
C GLU A 47 4.20 0.62 5.75
N LEU A 48 3.41 1.54 6.33
CA LEU A 48 2.12 1.94 5.77
C LEU A 48 2.26 2.42 4.32
N ALA A 49 3.22 3.33 4.06
CA ALA A 49 3.43 3.88 2.73
C ALA A 49 3.90 2.80 1.73
N LYS A 50 4.81 1.92 2.15
CA LYS A 50 5.32 0.82 1.34
C LYS A 50 4.21 -0.13 0.92
N ASP A 51 3.38 -0.57 1.87
CA ASP A 51 2.34 -1.57 1.60
C ASP A 51 1.24 -0.99 0.67
N VAL A 52 0.80 0.25 0.92
CA VAL A 52 -0.17 0.92 0.05
C VAL A 52 0.39 1.17 -1.36
N ALA A 53 1.65 1.60 -1.48
CA ALA A 53 2.28 1.80 -2.78
C ALA A 53 2.47 0.46 -3.53
N ALA A 54 2.75 -0.64 -2.83
CA ALA A 54 2.86 -1.96 -3.42
C ALA A 54 1.52 -2.40 -4.05
N PHE A 55 0.40 -2.21 -3.34
CA PHE A 55 -0.93 -2.46 -3.91
C PHE A 55 -1.24 -1.54 -5.09
N ALA A 56 -0.92 -0.24 -4.99
CA ALA A 56 -1.13 0.71 -6.07
C ALA A 56 -0.36 0.30 -7.36
N ASN A 57 0.86 -0.22 -7.22
CA ASN A 57 1.66 -0.76 -8.31
C ASN A 57 1.25 -2.19 -8.75
N GLY A 58 0.51 -2.92 -7.90
CA GLY A 58 0.17 -4.33 -8.06
C GLY A 58 -1.22 -4.62 -8.63
N GLY A 59 -1.93 -3.60 -9.12
CA GLY A 59 -3.29 -3.72 -9.65
C GLY A 59 -4.41 -3.38 -8.65
N GLY A 60 -4.07 -2.89 -7.46
CA GLY A 60 -5.00 -2.60 -6.38
C GLY A 60 -5.24 -3.79 -5.45
N GLY A 61 -5.97 -3.56 -4.37
CA GLY A 61 -6.27 -4.56 -3.36
C GLY A 61 -6.76 -3.95 -2.05
N VAL A 62 -6.80 -4.77 -1.02
CA VAL A 62 -7.25 -4.39 0.33
C VAL A 62 -6.22 -4.83 1.36
N ILE A 63 -5.90 -3.91 2.28
CA ILE A 63 -5.19 -4.23 3.51
C ILE A 63 -6.20 -4.20 4.66
N VAL A 64 -6.31 -5.28 5.43
CA VAL A 64 -7.18 -5.36 6.61
C VAL A 64 -6.35 -5.41 7.88
N VAL A 65 -6.60 -4.46 8.78
CA VAL A 65 -5.88 -4.27 10.02
C VAL A 65 -6.77 -4.64 11.20
N GLY A 66 -6.30 -5.54 12.04
CA GLY A 66 -7.07 -6.19 13.08
C GLY A 66 -7.47 -7.62 12.74
N ILE A 67 -6.80 -8.27 11.79
CA ILE A 67 -6.93 -9.71 11.53
C ILE A 67 -5.55 -10.33 11.59
N THR A 68 -5.41 -11.37 12.41
CA THR A 68 -4.19 -12.18 12.52
C THR A 68 -4.21 -13.29 11.48
N THR A 69 -3.03 -13.74 11.08
CA THR A 69 -2.87 -14.86 10.14
C THR A 69 -2.31 -16.09 10.84
N ARG A 70 -2.51 -17.24 10.21
CA ARG A 70 -1.86 -18.51 10.54
C ARG A 70 -1.24 -19.10 9.28
N LEU A 71 -0.04 -19.66 9.41
CA LEU A 71 0.62 -20.35 8.31
C LEU A 71 -0.01 -21.74 8.09
N GLU A 72 -0.59 -21.97 6.93
CA GLU A 72 -1.15 -23.26 6.51
C GLU A 72 -0.63 -23.65 5.13
N HIS A 73 -0.03 -24.83 5.01
CA HIS A 73 0.50 -25.35 3.73
C HIS A 73 1.40 -24.34 2.96
N GLY A 74 2.15 -23.50 3.69
CA GLY A 74 3.03 -22.49 3.12
C GLY A 74 2.34 -21.21 2.66
N ARG A 75 1.09 -20.97 3.07
CA ARG A 75 0.33 -19.75 2.82
C ARG A 75 -0.17 -19.14 4.12
N GLU A 76 -0.14 -17.82 4.22
CA GLU A 76 -0.77 -17.10 5.32
C GLU A 76 -2.29 -17.10 5.11
N ILE A 77 -3.03 -17.61 6.07
CA ILE A 77 -4.50 -17.66 6.07
C ILE A 77 -5.01 -16.75 7.18
N LEU A 78 -6.01 -15.92 6.89
CA LEU A 78 -6.68 -15.07 7.88
C LEU A 78 -7.34 -15.96 8.96
N ASP A 79 -6.92 -15.85 10.22
CA ASP A 79 -7.27 -16.77 11.32
C ASP A 79 -8.30 -16.16 12.28
N LYS A 80 -7.95 -15.03 12.91
CA LYS A 80 -8.76 -14.43 13.98
C LYS A 80 -8.84 -12.92 13.85
N VAL A 81 -10.01 -12.37 14.14
CA VAL A 81 -10.19 -10.94 14.35
C VAL A 81 -9.55 -10.54 15.69
N ASN A 82 -8.53 -9.70 15.60
CA ASN A 82 -7.93 -9.00 16.72
C ASN A 82 -8.44 -7.55 16.73
N SER A 83 -9.60 -7.35 17.37
CA SER A 83 -10.34 -6.09 17.28
C SER A 83 -9.51 -4.86 17.62
N VAL A 84 -9.54 -3.88 16.72
CA VAL A 84 -8.91 -2.59 16.86
C VAL A 84 -9.87 -1.63 17.56
N GLY A 85 -9.43 -1.07 18.69
CA GLY A 85 -10.20 -0.05 19.39
C GLY A 85 -10.33 1.24 18.59
N ARG A 86 -11.54 1.80 18.47
CA ARG A 86 -11.78 3.04 17.70
C ARG A 86 -10.96 4.25 18.16
N GLY A 87 -10.53 4.28 19.42
CA GLY A 87 -9.67 5.33 19.97
C GLY A 87 -8.16 5.13 19.72
N SER A 88 -7.72 3.97 19.21
CA SER A 88 -6.30 3.69 18.99
C SER A 88 -5.83 4.07 17.57
N VAL A 89 -6.76 4.35 16.65
CA VAL A 89 -6.45 4.68 15.26
C VAL A 89 -7.16 5.96 14.82
N ASP A 90 -6.39 6.91 14.29
CA ASP A 90 -6.88 8.09 13.60
C ASP A 90 -6.84 7.85 12.08
N LEU A 91 -8.01 7.63 11.47
CA LEU A 91 -8.10 7.37 10.03
C LEU A 91 -7.65 8.56 9.18
N ASP A 92 -7.85 9.79 9.65
CA ASP A 92 -7.43 11.00 8.92
C ASP A 92 -5.92 11.15 8.93
N GLN A 93 -5.28 10.78 10.05
CA GLN A 93 -3.81 10.67 10.12
C GLN A 93 -3.28 9.68 9.08
N TRP A 94 -3.88 8.49 8.98
CA TRP A 94 -3.44 7.47 8.01
C TRP A 94 -3.58 7.98 6.58
N ARG A 95 -4.75 8.52 6.21
CA ARG A 95 -5.01 9.10 4.88
C ARG A 95 -4.02 10.23 4.57
N LYS A 96 -3.70 11.08 5.54
CA LYS A 96 -2.74 12.17 5.39
C LYS A 96 -1.33 11.63 5.13
N LEU A 97 -0.87 10.66 5.91
CA LEU A 97 0.46 10.06 5.76
C LEU A 97 0.61 9.33 4.42
N ILE A 98 -0.40 8.57 3.99
CA ILE A 98 -0.42 7.94 2.66
C ILE A 98 -0.18 8.98 1.56
N ARG A 99 -0.92 10.10 1.58
CA ARG A 99 -0.75 11.19 0.59
C ARG A 99 0.60 11.90 0.66
N GLN A 100 1.23 11.95 1.84
CA GLN A 100 2.50 12.63 2.06
C GLN A 100 3.71 11.78 1.69
N HIS A 101 3.62 10.47 1.88
CA HIS A 101 4.77 9.56 1.77
C HIS A 101 4.81 8.74 0.47
N ILE A 102 3.73 8.78 -0.33
CA ILE A 102 3.66 8.12 -1.64
C ILE A 102 3.58 9.18 -2.73
N THR A 103 4.45 9.09 -3.73
CA THR A 103 4.50 10.02 -4.87
C THR A 103 4.33 9.27 -6.19
N PRO A 104 3.37 9.67 -7.06
CA PRO A 104 2.24 10.54 -6.72
C PRO A 104 1.34 9.87 -5.67
N ALA A 105 0.43 10.62 -5.04
CA ALA A 105 -0.54 10.01 -4.13
C ALA A 105 -1.50 9.08 -4.90
N PRO A 106 -1.72 7.83 -4.46
CA PRO A 106 -2.66 6.91 -5.12
C PRO A 106 -4.09 7.44 -5.09
N ARG A 107 -4.78 7.38 -6.23
CA ARG A 107 -6.14 7.92 -6.41
C ARG A 107 -7.19 6.99 -5.84
N GLY A 108 -8.20 7.54 -5.18
CA GLY A 108 -9.34 6.78 -4.66
C GLY A 108 -9.03 5.88 -3.46
N THR A 109 -7.81 5.95 -2.90
CA THR A 109 -7.48 5.17 -1.69
C THR A 109 -8.35 5.62 -0.52
N SER A 110 -9.08 4.68 0.08
CA SER A 110 -9.86 4.92 1.30
C SER A 110 -9.26 4.19 2.49
N VAL A 111 -9.55 4.69 3.68
CA VAL A 111 -9.18 4.06 4.96
C VAL A 111 -10.43 4.12 5.81
N GLU A 112 -11.02 3.00 6.19
CA GLU A 112 -12.36 2.95 6.76
C GLU A 112 -12.48 1.90 7.87
N TRP A 113 -13.51 2.04 8.70
CA TRP A 113 -13.85 1.06 9.72
C TRP A 113 -14.81 0.01 9.17
N SER A 114 -14.61 -1.25 9.56
CA SER A 114 -15.60 -2.32 9.44
C SER A 114 -15.85 -2.91 10.83
N ASP A 115 -17.09 -2.79 11.32
CA ASP A 115 -17.45 -3.05 12.72
C ASP A 115 -18.81 -3.78 12.78
N ASP A 116 -18.79 -5.04 13.20
CA ASP A 116 -19.98 -5.90 13.22
C ASP A 116 -20.99 -5.55 14.33
N ARG A 117 -20.66 -4.54 15.17
CA ARG A 117 -21.42 -4.10 16.35
C ARG A 117 -21.61 -5.17 17.43
N GLN A 118 -20.94 -6.31 17.30
CA GLN A 118 -20.97 -7.45 18.21
C GLN A 118 -19.60 -7.67 18.88
N GLY A 119 -18.56 -6.99 18.41
CA GLY A 119 -17.25 -6.92 19.06
C GLY A 119 -16.08 -7.03 18.09
N ALA A 120 -16.31 -7.40 16.82
CA ALA A 120 -15.31 -7.41 15.78
C ALA A 120 -15.20 -6.02 15.14
N CYS A 121 -14.04 -5.38 15.28
CA CYS A 121 -13.80 -4.06 14.72
C CYS A 121 -12.42 -4.02 14.06
N VAL A 122 -12.37 -3.74 12.77
CA VAL A 122 -11.13 -3.68 11.97
C VAL A 122 -11.07 -2.36 11.22
N VAL A 123 -9.85 -1.97 10.83
CA VAL A 123 -9.63 -0.90 9.86
C VAL A 123 -9.26 -1.56 8.55
N TYR A 124 -9.80 -1.10 7.43
CA TYR A 124 -9.34 -1.53 6.12
C TYR A 124 -8.89 -0.35 5.28
N ILE A 125 -7.88 -0.60 4.44
CA ILE A 125 -7.39 0.32 3.43
C ILE A 125 -7.77 -0.27 2.09
N ASP A 126 -8.69 0.37 1.36
CA ASP A 126 -9.00 0.00 -0.01
C ASP A 126 -8.11 0.80 -0.96
N VAL A 127 -7.34 0.09 -1.78
CA VAL A 127 -6.48 0.67 -2.81
C VAL A 127 -7.06 0.27 -4.17
N PRO A 128 -7.78 1.16 -4.86
CA PRO A 128 -8.30 0.85 -6.19
C PRO A 128 -7.19 0.59 -7.20
N ALA A 129 -7.52 -0.12 -8.28
CA ALA A 129 -6.62 -0.25 -9.42
C ALA A 129 -6.20 1.14 -9.93
N GLN A 130 -4.89 1.32 -10.12
CA GLN A 130 -4.33 2.57 -10.63
C GLN A 130 -4.01 2.45 -12.12
N ASP A 131 -3.72 3.60 -12.74
CA ASP A 131 -3.23 3.64 -14.11
C ASP A 131 -1.91 2.86 -14.24
N PRO A 132 -1.82 1.80 -15.07
CA PRO A 132 -0.61 1.02 -15.24
C PRO A 132 0.59 1.83 -15.77
N GLY A 133 0.36 3.00 -16.37
CA GLY A 133 1.42 3.91 -16.81
C GLY A 133 2.03 4.76 -15.67
N CYS A 134 1.49 4.68 -14.46
CA CYS A 134 1.91 5.48 -13.32
C CYS A 134 2.52 4.59 -12.22
N LEU A 135 3.79 4.85 -11.87
CA LEU A 135 4.42 4.20 -10.72
C LEU A 135 4.26 5.03 -9.46
N PHE A 136 3.97 4.33 -8.36
CA PHE A 136 3.85 4.88 -7.02
C PHE A 136 5.13 4.59 -6.25
N VAL A 137 5.84 5.64 -5.86
CA VAL A 137 7.15 5.53 -5.22
C VAL A 137 7.10 6.05 -3.78
N VAL A 138 7.97 5.49 -2.95
CA VAL A 138 8.21 5.94 -1.57
C VAL A 138 9.66 6.40 -1.43
N ALA A 139 9.94 7.19 -0.40
CA ALA A 139 11.33 7.48 -0.04
C ALA A 139 12.10 6.18 0.23
N ALA A 140 13.34 6.07 -0.23
CA ALA A 140 14.12 4.87 0.00
C ALA A 140 14.30 4.62 1.51
N PRO A 141 14.15 3.35 1.98
CA PRO A 141 14.34 3.02 3.38
C PRO A 141 15.71 3.47 3.86
N VAL A 142 15.75 4.11 5.04
CA VAL A 142 17.00 4.54 5.64
C VAL A 142 17.68 3.30 6.24
N GLY A 143 18.64 2.73 5.52
CA GLY A 143 19.59 1.81 6.16
C GLY A 143 20.21 2.50 7.38
N LYS A 144 20.21 1.84 8.55
CA LYS A 144 20.60 2.35 9.88
C LYS A 144 21.30 3.72 9.94
N LYS A 145 20.70 4.64 10.71
CA LYS A 145 21.12 5.98 11.16
C LYS A 145 21.82 6.86 10.12
N GLY A 146 21.04 7.74 9.50
CA GLY A 146 21.59 8.92 8.83
C GLY A 146 20.65 9.59 7.82
N ALA A 147 19.40 9.87 8.22
CA ALA A 147 18.35 10.54 7.42
C ALA A 147 18.01 9.89 6.05
N PRO A 148 16.75 9.94 5.59
CA PRO A 148 16.46 9.63 4.20
C PRO A 148 17.34 10.52 3.32
N ARG A 149 18.15 9.95 2.42
CA ARG A 149 18.64 10.75 1.32
C ARG A 149 17.41 11.02 0.45
N THR A 150 16.92 12.25 0.49
CA THR A 150 15.79 12.74 -0.32
C THR A 150 16.05 12.59 -1.83
N ASP A 151 17.26 12.23 -2.22
CA ASP A 151 17.70 11.95 -3.59
C ASP A 151 17.38 10.52 -4.10
N THR A 152 16.94 9.59 -3.23
CA THR A 152 16.74 8.19 -3.61
C THR A 152 15.28 7.77 -3.46
N VAL A 153 14.63 7.44 -4.58
CA VAL A 153 13.27 6.87 -4.65
C VAL A 153 13.31 5.34 -4.71
N ALA A 154 12.35 4.70 -4.04
CA ALA A 154 12.13 3.26 -4.10
C ALA A 154 10.72 2.96 -4.64
N VAL A 155 10.60 1.89 -5.43
CA VAL A 155 9.33 1.46 -6.01
C VAL A 155 8.97 0.11 -5.38
N PRO A 156 8.01 0.05 -4.44
CA PRO A 156 7.48 -1.20 -3.92
C PRO A 156 6.66 -1.91 -4.99
N VAL A 157 6.91 -3.19 -5.23
CA VAL A 157 6.20 -4.01 -6.20
C VAL A 157 5.60 -5.19 -5.46
N ARG A 158 4.30 -5.44 -5.65
CA ARG A 158 3.60 -6.58 -5.08
C ARG A 158 3.63 -7.76 -6.04
N GLU A 159 4.14 -8.89 -5.57
CA GLU A 159 4.18 -10.17 -6.29
C GLU A 159 3.74 -11.29 -5.34
N ALA A 160 2.65 -11.98 -5.70
CA ALA A 160 2.01 -12.99 -4.87
C ALA A 160 1.66 -12.44 -3.47
N ASP A 161 2.22 -13.00 -2.40
CA ASP A 161 2.02 -12.58 -1.01
C ASP A 161 3.11 -11.59 -0.52
N GLY A 162 4.08 -11.24 -1.38
CA GLY A 162 5.23 -10.45 -1.01
C GLY A 162 5.28 -9.04 -1.61
N THR A 163 5.89 -8.11 -0.87
CA THR A 163 6.31 -6.80 -1.39
C THR A 163 7.82 -6.77 -1.52
N HIS A 164 8.33 -6.53 -2.73
CA HIS A 164 9.76 -6.40 -3.00
C HIS A 164 10.09 -5.03 -3.63
N TRP A 165 11.37 -4.69 -3.69
CA TRP A 165 11.82 -3.43 -4.30
C TRP A 165 12.14 -3.63 -5.78
N LEU A 166 11.60 -2.78 -6.65
CA LEU A 166 12.00 -2.79 -8.06
C LEU A 166 13.53 -2.62 -8.17
N PRO A 167 14.27 -3.52 -8.84
CA PRO A 167 15.73 -3.46 -8.90
C PRO A 167 16.27 -2.15 -9.50
N SER A 168 17.46 -1.72 -9.09
CA SER A 168 18.04 -0.42 -9.50
C SER A 168 18.21 -0.23 -11.01
N VAL A 169 18.40 -1.32 -11.75
CA VAL A 169 18.46 -1.33 -13.23
C VAL A 169 17.08 -1.12 -13.85
N ALA A 170 16.03 -1.68 -13.26
CA ALA A 170 14.65 -1.50 -13.69
C ALA A 170 14.12 -0.10 -13.31
N ARG A 171 14.48 0.42 -12.12
CA ARG A 171 14.20 1.83 -11.75
C ARG A 171 14.78 2.81 -12.75
N ARG A 172 16.04 2.61 -13.16
CA ARG A 172 16.70 3.43 -14.19
C ARG A 172 15.98 3.33 -15.54
N ARG A 173 15.57 2.14 -15.97
CA ARG A 173 14.79 1.98 -17.21
C ARG A 173 13.48 2.74 -17.19
N VAL A 174 12.72 2.71 -16.09
CA VAL A 174 11.45 3.45 -16.00
C VAL A 174 11.68 4.96 -16.02
N ILE A 175 12.71 5.45 -15.31
CA ILE A 175 13.09 6.88 -15.37
C ILE A 175 13.51 7.25 -16.81
N SER A 176 14.32 6.42 -17.48
CA SER A 176 14.75 6.66 -18.86
C SER A 176 13.60 6.55 -19.88
N SER A 177 12.61 5.68 -19.68
CA SER A 177 11.45 5.54 -20.57
C SER A 177 10.42 6.65 -20.37
N ALA A 178 10.22 7.11 -19.13
CA ALA A 178 9.40 8.30 -18.84
C ALA A 178 9.98 9.56 -19.50
N THR A 179 11.32 9.66 -19.58
CA THR A 179 12.03 10.73 -20.31
C THR A 179 11.84 10.64 -21.84
N THR A 180 11.50 9.45 -22.35
CA THR A 180 11.21 9.26 -23.78
C THR A 180 9.77 9.64 -24.13
N SER A 181 8.82 9.46 -23.19
CA SER A 181 7.41 9.82 -23.39
C SER A 181 7.13 11.30 -23.07
N ALA A 182 7.86 11.89 -22.12
CA ALA A 182 7.87 13.32 -21.88
C ALA A 182 9.07 13.93 -22.60
N ARG A 183 8.86 14.42 -23.83
CA ARG A 183 9.83 15.19 -24.61
C ARG A 183 10.68 16.11 -23.70
N LEU A 184 11.93 15.75 -23.49
CA LEU A 184 13.02 16.63 -23.08
C LEU A 184 13.34 17.70 -24.16
N GLU A 185 12.38 18.09 -25.00
CA GLU A 185 12.61 19.09 -26.05
C GLU A 185 12.56 20.52 -25.52
N THR A 186 11.96 20.78 -24.36
CA THR A 186 11.78 22.16 -23.87
C THR A 186 12.89 22.65 -22.95
N ALA A 187 13.73 21.77 -22.36
CA ALA A 187 14.70 22.18 -21.35
C ALA A 187 16.13 22.40 -21.85
N ILE A 188 16.55 21.77 -22.96
CA ILE A 188 17.95 21.86 -23.44
C ILE A 188 18.16 22.99 -24.46
N ARG A 189 17.12 23.44 -25.19
CA ARG A 189 17.22 24.57 -26.13
C ARG A 189 17.30 25.95 -25.49
N ALA A 190 16.92 26.11 -24.22
CA ALA A 190 16.91 27.42 -23.55
C ALA A 190 18.27 27.84 -22.94
N ARG A 191 19.31 26.99 -23.03
CA ARG A 191 20.62 27.24 -22.40
C ARG A 191 21.76 27.58 -23.38
N TRP A 192 21.49 27.61 -24.68
CA TRP A 192 22.49 27.94 -25.71
C TRP A 192 22.07 29.06 -26.70
N ASP A 193 20.90 29.67 -26.53
CA ASP A 193 20.48 30.85 -27.31
C ASP A 193 20.11 32.02 -26.39
N ARG A 194 21.13 32.63 -25.78
CA ARG A 194 21.08 34.06 -25.47
C ARG A 194 22.39 34.72 -25.93
N PRO A 195 22.31 35.86 -26.63
CA PRO A 195 23.47 36.56 -27.20
C PRO A 195 24.43 37.10 -26.14
#